data_AF-A0A0C9VU40-F1
#
_entry.id   AF-A0A0C9VU40-F1
#
_cell.length_a   1.000
_cell.length_b   1.000
_cell.length_c   1.000
_cell.angle_alpha   90.00
_cell.angle_beta   90.00
_cell.angle_gamma   90.00
#
_symmetry.space_group_name_H-M   'P 1'
#
loop_
_entity.id
_entity.type
_entity.pdbx_description
1 polymer ?
#
loop_
_entity_poly.entity_id
_entity_poly.type
_entity_poly.pdbx_seq_one_letter_code
_entity_poly.pdbx_strand_id
1 'polypeptide(L)'
;MDIINLKNNERDKNRDFSLAFIGVSTPHATYILSDPGSYPASGSLQHVVRTVNALGPDYSGRLDILLNDVSHPIVSRNIVLLLILGAVPNEAIAANMAIHFWFSAFLPSAYRLRILATLVSVLQQADAEAPLTVNLGRLSKLTCLVPQEITGRLLYAAGPTVSTEDAEDAYHRMRAAPDRLDSRDRMYVGLKSSHRLAFLEFRRSGIVLPFGATRTHFTAPNVSLFSPFGKWLQNDEADPLASWDPDNVIKSGQAHGANPEDIYGCLYFYLSDQLRTFARHIRDLNISFHVFSTDPRVLAKEISTGTYSMYGLSPSMRFNRIDVSNTLDAGHIGNQDVLRLWAPLLAEGNDAAIVGSFKNWADVQEKGHAEGAGDEVVAKINDRLTKTGRALRGAASTPMKTGQMDILYDNSKEFSKFLKNQGIKDVLRETKLKLRQRHKIIPHRAKTQVEGKTGDLPHLPDDETWYRYVSGPSPAARVADAQHTLGRHGLSVGRGPNVTLRSLAPRYEPNSELRLLEYGGQSAKAL
;
A
#
# COMPACT_ATOMS: atom_id res chain seq x y z
N MET A 1 4.72 -6.12 0.36
CA MET A 1 4.91 -7.52 0.82
C MET A 1 4.59 -8.48 -0.33
N ASP A 2 5.16 -9.69 -0.31
CA ASP A 2 4.70 -10.81 -1.14
C ASP A 2 3.58 -11.54 -0.40
N ILE A 3 2.38 -11.62 -0.97
CA ILE A 3 1.22 -12.24 -0.32
C ILE A 3 1.00 -13.70 -0.72
N ILE A 4 1.71 -14.22 -1.71
CA ILE A 4 1.62 -15.64 -2.09
C ILE A 4 2.61 -16.44 -1.23
N ASN A 5 3.88 -16.02 -1.20
CA ASN A 5 4.99 -16.77 -0.61
C ASN A 5 5.06 -18.21 -1.16
N LEU A 6 5.11 -18.30 -2.50
CA LEU A 6 4.91 -19.54 -3.27
C LEU A 6 5.82 -20.68 -2.82
N LYS A 7 7.10 -20.36 -2.57
CA LYS A 7 8.11 -21.34 -2.16
C LYS A 7 7.77 -22.03 -0.83
N ASN A 8 7.07 -21.34 0.07
CA ASN A 8 6.78 -21.87 1.40
C ASN A 8 5.35 -22.40 1.54
N ASN A 9 4.38 -21.82 0.83
CA ASN A 9 2.97 -22.17 0.92
C ASN A 9 2.58 -23.22 -0.12
N GLU A 10 2.25 -22.82 -1.34
CA GLU A 10 1.67 -23.73 -2.33
C GLU A 10 2.68 -24.66 -3.00
N ARG A 11 3.95 -24.24 -3.15
CA ARG A 11 5.02 -25.01 -3.81
C ARG A 11 4.69 -25.55 -5.21
N ASP A 12 3.70 -24.95 -5.86
CA ASP A 12 3.20 -25.35 -7.17
C ASP A 12 3.28 -24.19 -8.15
N LYS A 13 4.21 -24.29 -9.09
CA LYS A 13 4.48 -23.25 -10.10
C LYS A 13 3.41 -23.17 -11.19
N ASN A 14 2.51 -24.14 -11.27
CA ASN A 14 1.46 -24.21 -12.29
C ASN A 14 0.09 -23.80 -11.74
N ARG A 15 0.00 -23.53 -10.44
CA ARG A 15 -1.25 -23.17 -9.78
C ARG A 15 -1.69 -21.76 -10.14
N ASP A 16 -2.96 -21.63 -10.51
CA ASP A 16 -3.61 -20.34 -10.71
C ASP A 16 -3.85 -19.63 -9.36
N PHE A 17 -3.70 -18.30 -9.36
CA PHE A 17 -3.99 -17.46 -8.21
C PHE A 17 -4.93 -16.31 -8.55
N SER A 18 -6.00 -16.20 -7.77
CA SER A 18 -6.80 -14.97 -7.67
C SER A 18 -6.38 -14.17 -6.44
N LEU A 19 -5.95 -12.93 -6.63
CA LEU A 19 -5.46 -12.03 -5.59
C LEU A 19 -6.32 -10.77 -5.53
N ALA A 20 -6.59 -10.26 -4.34
CA ALA A 20 -7.24 -8.96 -4.14
C ALA A 20 -6.36 -8.06 -3.27
N PHE A 21 -6.22 -6.81 -3.69
CA PHE A 21 -5.47 -5.75 -3.02
C PHE A 21 -6.39 -4.56 -2.79
N ILE A 22 -6.83 -4.39 -1.54
CA ILE A 22 -7.96 -3.53 -1.14
C ILE A 22 -7.45 -2.41 -0.24
N GLY A 23 -7.33 -1.22 -0.82
CA GLY A 23 -6.93 0.00 -0.14
C GLY A 23 -8.11 0.90 0.24
N VAL A 24 -7.93 1.64 1.35
CA VAL A 24 -8.76 2.80 1.71
C VAL A 24 -7.80 3.95 2.01
N SER A 25 -7.39 4.67 0.96
CA SER A 25 -6.64 5.92 1.15
C SER A 25 -7.64 7.06 1.27
N THR A 26 -7.82 7.64 2.45
CA THR A 26 -8.83 8.68 2.70
C THR A 26 -8.59 9.93 1.82
N PRO A 27 -9.57 10.39 1.02
CA PRO A 27 -9.44 11.62 0.24
C PRO A 27 -9.58 12.91 1.07
N HIS A 28 -10.02 12.82 2.33
CA HIS A 28 -10.42 13.95 3.17
C HIS A 28 -9.78 13.90 4.58
N ALA A 29 -8.48 14.12 4.68
CA ALA A 29 -7.89 14.65 5.91
C ALA A 29 -7.84 16.19 5.85
N THR A 30 -9.00 16.81 5.65
CA THR A 30 -9.20 18.19 6.09
C THR A 30 -9.51 18.11 7.60
N TYR A 31 -8.57 18.56 8.43
CA TYR A 31 -8.76 18.98 9.84
C TYR A 31 -8.74 18.02 11.03
N ILE A 32 -8.42 16.72 10.92
CA ILE A 32 -8.18 15.92 12.15
C ILE A 32 -6.83 15.24 12.06
N LEU A 33 -5.89 15.76 12.85
CA LEU A 33 -4.56 15.25 13.21
C LEU A 33 -3.73 14.70 12.05
N SER A 34 -2.67 15.45 11.72
CA SER A 34 -1.47 14.98 11.04
C SER A 34 -1.21 13.49 11.29
N ASP A 35 -1.56 12.63 10.34
CA ASP A 35 -1.10 11.24 10.30
C ASP A 35 0.33 11.29 9.71
N PRO A 36 1.37 11.25 10.55
CA PRO A 36 2.77 11.32 10.13
C PRO A 36 3.14 9.93 9.63
N GLY A 37 2.78 9.67 8.37
CA GLY A 37 3.06 8.41 7.71
C GLY A 37 1.87 7.92 6.92
N SER A 38 1.56 8.55 5.78
CA SER A 38 0.75 7.88 4.77
C SER A 38 1.57 6.71 4.20
N TYR A 39 1.45 5.54 4.82
CA TYR A 39 1.97 4.30 4.27
C TYR A 39 1.28 4.04 2.94
N PRO A 40 1.92 3.29 2.05
CA PRO A 40 1.24 2.88 0.85
C PRO A 40 0.10 1.95 1.26
N ALA A 41 -1.13 2.40 1.03
CA ALA A 41 -2.29 1.53 1.13
C ALA A 41 -2.10 0.31 0.22
N SER A 42 -2.72 -0.83 0.55
CA SER A 42 -2.71 -2.03 -0.32
C SER A 42 -3.17 -1.71 -1.75
N GLY A 43 -3.93 -0.62 -1.96
CA GLY A 43 -4.32 -0.14 -3.28
C GLY A 43 -3.15 0.33 -4.15
N SER A 44 -1.92 0.48 -3.64
CA SER A 44 -0.72 0.83 -4.43
C SER A 44 -0.06 -0.42 -5.04
N LEU A 45 0.49 -0.30 -6.26
CA LEU A 45 1.09 -1.42 -7.00
C LEU A 45 2.31 -2.09 -6.33
N GLN A 46 2.89 -1.52 -5.29
CA GLN A 46 4.09 -2.07 -4.66
C GLN A 46 3.95 -3.52 -4.15
N HIS A 47 2.78 -3.89 -3.61
CA HIS A 47 2.56 -5.25 -3.10
C HIS A 47 2.33 -6.21 -4.26
N VAL A 48 1.69 -5.73 -5.33
CA VAL A 48 1.56 -6.47 -6.59
C VAL A 48 2.93 -6.76 -7.19
N VAL A 49 3.77 -5.72 -7.37
CA VAL A 49 5.12 -5.85 -7.93
C VAL A 49 5.93 -6.89 -7.16
N ARG A 50 5.95 -6.80 -5.81
CA ARG A 50 6.66 -7.78 -4.99
C ARG A 50 6.09 -9.19 -5.10
N THR A 51 4.78 -9.33 -5.08
CA THR A 51 4.11 -10.63 -5.13
C THR A 51 4.36 -11.32 -6.47
N VAL A 52 4.17 -10.61 -7.58
CA VAL A 52 4.40 -11.17 -8.93
C VAL A 52 5.89 -11.45 -9.16
N ASN A 53 6.79 -10.56 -8.73
CA ASN A 53 8.23 -10.81 -8.86
C ASN A 53 8.72 -12.01 -8.05
N ALA A 54 8.05 -12.36 -6.95
CA ALA A 54 8.42 -13.49 -6.10
C ALA A 54 8.04 -14.87 -6.67
N LEU A 55 7.21 -14.93 -7.72
CA LEU A 55 6.80 -16.20 -8.36
C LEU A 55 7.96 -16.90 -9.08
N GLY A 56 8.94 -16.12 -9.55
CA GLY A 56 10.09 -16.61 -10.30
C GLY A 56 9.77 -16.90 -11.78
N PRO A 57 10.82 -17.12 -12.60
CA PRO A 57 10.70 -17.21 -14.06
C PRO A 57 10.00 -18.47 -14.56
N ASP A 58 9.96 -19.54 -13.77
CA ASP A 58 9.36 -20.82 -14.16
C ASP A 58 7.86 -20.94 -13.80
N TYR A 59 7.26 -19.88 -13.27
CA TYR A 59 5.85 -19.87 -12.93
C TYR A 59 5.00 -19.84 -14.22
N SER A 60 4.00 -20.72 -14.32
CA SER A 60 3.17 -20.89 -15.52
C SER A 60 1.67 -20.74 -15.28
N GLY A 61 1.26 -20.65 -14.01
CA GLY A 61 -0.14 -20.44 -13.64
C GLY A 61 -0.67 -19.07 -14.09
N ARG A 62 -2.00 -18.96 -14.15
CA ARG A 62 -2.70 -17.70 -14.40
C ARG A 62 -2.84 -16.89 -13.11
N LEU A 63 -2.70 -15.57 -13.24
CA LEU A 63 -2.97 -14.61 -12.17
C LEU A 63 -4.20 -13.77 -12.50
N ASP A 64 -5.17 -13.72 -11.58
CA ASP A 64 -6.28 -12.77 -11.60
C ASP A 64 -6.09 -11.80 -10.43
N ILE A 65 -5.79 -10.53 -10.71
CA ILE A 65 -5.40 -9.54 -9.71
C ILE A 65 -6.43 -8.42 -9.66
N LEU A 66 -7.20 -8.34 -8.58
CA LEU A 66 -8.08 -7.23 -8.25
C LEU A 66 -7.29 -6.15 -7.49
N LEU A 67 -7.28 -4.93 -8.01
CA LEU A 67 -6.74 -3.73 -7.38
C LEU A 67 -7.86 -2.74 -7.13
N ASN A 68 -8.00 -2.29 -5.89
CA ASN A 68 -8.98 -1.28 -5.52
C ASN A 68 -8.40 -0.27 -4.55
N ASP A 69 -8.70 1.01 -4.77
CA ASP A 69 -8.53 2.07 -3.78
C ASP A 69 -9.65 3.10 -3.93
N VAL A 70 -10.13 3.69 -2.84
CA VAL A 70 -11.12 4.77 -2.91
C VAL A 70 -10.53 6.07 -3.50
N SER A 71 -9.21 6.20 -3.50
CA SER A 71 -8.50 7.37 -4.01
C SER A 71 -8.30 7.29 -5.52
N HIS A 72 -9.11 8.08 -6.25
CA HIS A 72 -9.03 8.22 -7.71
C HIS A 72 -7.61 8.52 -8.22
N PRO A 73 -6.80 9.41 -7.59
CA PRO A 73 -5.40 9.62 -7.98
C PRO A 73 -4.54 8.36 -7.91
N ILE A 74 -4.69 7.53 -6.86
CA ILE A 74 -3.92 6.29 -6.70
C ILE A 74 -4.29 5.31 -7.80
N VAL A 75 -5.58 5.11 -8.04
CA VAL A 75 -6.09 4.22 -9.08
C VAL A 75 -5.61 4.65 -10.47
N SER A 76 -5.73 5.95 -10.78
CA SER A 76 -5.26 6.51 -12.05
C SER A 76 -3.76 6.28 -12.25
N ARG A 77 -2.95 6.49 -11.20
CA ARG A 77 -1.50 6.24 -11.23
C ARG A 77 -1.19 4.76 -11.46
N ASN A 78 -1.91 3.84 -10.83
CA ASN A 78 -1.71 2.41 -11.05
C ASN A 78 -2.01 2.02 -12.50
N ILE A 79 -3.10 2.53 -13.08
CA ILE A 79 -3.45 2.31 -14.49
C ILE A 79 -2.30 2.77 -15.38
N VAL A 80 -1.82 4.00 -15.19
CA VAL A 80 -0.71 4.55 -16.00
C VAL A 80 0.57 3.75 -15.83
N LEU A 81 0.92 3.31 -14.62
CA LEU A 81 2.09 2.47 -14.37
C LEU A 81 2.00 1.12 -15.07
N LEU A 82 0.84 0.46 -15.02
CA LEU A 82 0.60 -0.80 -15.74
C LEU A 82 0.72 -0.59 -17.26
N LEU A 83 0.16 0.50 -17.79
CA LEU A 83 0.30 0.85 -19.21
C LEU A 83 1.75 1.13 -19.61
N ILE A 84 2.53 1.86 -18.80
CA ILE A 84 3.96 2.09 -19.07
C ILE A 84 4.71 0.74 -19.11
N LEU A 85 4.51 -0.11 -18.10
CA LEU A 85 5.27 -1.35 -17.94
C LEU A 85 4.89 -2.43 -18.97
N GLY A 86 3.63 -2.44 -19.42
CA GLY A 86 3.14 -3.34 -20.45
C GLY A 86 3.41 -2.85 -21.88
N ALA A 87 3.04 -1.60 -22.18
CA ALA A 87 3.00 -1.08 -23.55
C ALA A 87 4.36 -0.57 -24.08
N VAL A 88 5.29 -0.17 -23.20
CA VAL A 88 6.63 0.25 -23.64
C VAL A 88 7.47 -0.99 -23.96
N PRO A 89 7.93 -1.21 -25.21
CA PRO A 89 8.57 -2.48 -25.59
C PRO A 89 9.92 -2.72 -24.91
N ASN A 90 10.72 -1.66 -24.71
CA ASN A 90 12.02 -1.78 -24.05
C ASN A 90 11.84 -1.76 -22.53
N GLU A 91 12.15 -2.88 -21.88
CA GLU A 91 12.06 -3.06 -20.42
C GLU A 91 12.79 -1.99 -19.61
N ALA A 92 14.01 -1.62 -20.01
CA ALA A 92 14.80 -0.65 -19.27
C ALA A 92 14.18 0.75 -19.36
N ILE A 93 13.69 1.14 -20.55
CA ILE A 93 12.98 2.41 -20.74
C ILE A 93 11.66 2.40 -19.96
N ALA A 94 10.89 1.30 -20.03
CA ALA A 94 9.63 1.14 -19.30
C ALA A 94 9.82 1.30 -17.79
N ALA A 95 10.82 0.60 -17.23
CA ALA A 95 11.15 0.68 -15.83
C ALA A 95 11.59 2.11 -15.44
N ASN A 96 12.48 2.73 -16.21
CA ASN A 96 12.95 4.08 -15.92
C ASN A 96 11.80 5.12 -15.97
N MET A 97 10.92 5.02 -16.97
CA MET A 97 9.71 5.84 -17.05
C MET A 97 8.81 5.63 -15.82
N ALA A 98 8.58 4.38 -15.42
CA ALA A 98 7.75 4.03 -14.28
C ALA A 98 8.34 4.53 -12.95
N ILE A 99 9.67 4.45 -12.73
CA ILE A 99 10.32 4.99 -11.53
C ILE A 99 10.00 6.47 -11.38
N HIS A 100 10.25 7.25 -12.44
CA HIS A 100 10.09 8.69 -12.36
C HIS A 100 8.63 9.09 -12.30
N PHE A 101 7.75 8.43 -13.06
CA PHE A 101 6.31 8.66 -12.97
C PHE A 101 5.74 8.31 -11.58
N TRP A 102 6.30 7.31 -10.89
CA TRP A 102 5.80 6.94 -9.58
C TRP A 102 6.33 7.86 -8.47
N PHE A 103 7.62 8.18 -8.48
CA PHE A 103 8.31 8.73 -7.30
C PHE A 103 8.98 10.08 -7.51
N SER A 104 9.13 10.56 -8.76
CA SER A 104 9.76 11.86 -9.04
C SER A 104 8.71 12.96 -9.25
N ALA A 105 8.96 14.15 -8.69
CA ALA A 105 8.12 15.34 -8.87
C ALA A 105 8.20 15.89 -10.31
N PHE A 106 9.29 15.61 -11.01
CA PHE A 106 9.52 16.02 -12.39
C PHE A 106 9.90 14.82 -13.25
N LEU A 107 9.65 14.94 -14.55
CA LEU A 107 9.88 13.93 -15.58
C LEU A 107 10.67 14.55 -16.73
N PRO A 108 11.43 13.74 -17.48
CA PRO A 108 11.82 14.09 -18.83
C PRO A 108 10.60 14.40 -19.71
N SER A 109 10.65 15.50 -20.47
CA SER A 109 9.54 15.91 -21.34
C SER A 109 9.14 14.80 -22.32
N ALA A 110 10.10 14.05 -22.83
CA ALA A 110 9.86 12.90 -23.70
C ALA A 110 9.03 11.79 -23.00
N TYR A 111 9.22 11.57 -21.70
CA TYR A 111 8.44 10.58 -20.96
C TYR A 111 6.99 11.04 -20.81
N ARG A 112 6.76 12.31 -20.44
CA ARG A 112 5.41 12.88 -20.36
C ARG A 112 4.66 12.75 -21.68
N LEU A 113 5.28 13.14 -22.79
CA LEU A 113 4.67 13.03 -24.13
C LEU A 113 4.31 11.59 -24.49
N ARG A 114 5.20 10.64 -24.17
CA ARG A 114 4.95 9.22 -24.44
C ARG A 114 3.82 8.65 -23.58
N ILE A 115 3.75 9.04 -22.31
CA ILE A 115 2.64 8.66 -21.41
C ILE A 115 1.33 9.22 -21.96
N LEU A 116 1.30 10.51 -22.34
CA LEU A 116 0.12 11.15 -22.91
C LEU A 116 -0.34 10.45 -24.20
N ALA A 117 0.58 10.17 -25.12
CA ALA A 117 0.26 9.46 -26.36
C ALA A 117 -0.33 8.06 -26.09
N THR A 118 0.22 7.34 -25.11
CA THR A 118 -0.29 6.02 -24.69
C THR A 118 -1.71 6.13 -24.15
N LEU A 119 -1.97 7.11 -23.28
CA LEU A 119 -3.28 7.33 -22.68
C LEU A 119 -4.33 7.74 -23.70
N VAL A 120 -4.00 8.67 -24.60
CA VAL A 120 -4.90 9.09 -25.69
C VAL A 120 -5.27 7.90 -26.57
N SER A 121 -4.28 7.10 -26.97
CA SER A 121 -4.53 5.90 -27.79
C SER A 121 -5.45 4.89 -27.09
N VAL A 122 -5.29 4.70 -25.78
CA VAL A 122 -6.13 3.78 -24.99
C VAL A 122 -7.55 4.32 -24.85
N LEU A 123 -7.70 5.60 -24.52
CA LEU A 123 -9.00 6.22 -24.27
C LEU A 123 -9.81 6.42 -25.56
N GLN A 124 -9.15 6.60 -26.71
CA GLN A 124 -9.82 6.64 -28.02
C GLN A 124 -10.47 5.30 -28.39
N GLN A 125 -9.99 4.19 -27.82
CA GLN A 125 -10.54 2.85 -28.04
C GLN A 125 -11.58 2.48 -26.98
N ALA A 126 -11.82 3.35 -25.99
CA ALA A 126 -12.81 3.11 -24.96
C ALA A 126 -14.22 3.27 -25.52
N ASP A 127 -15.08 2.33 -25.19
CA ASP A 127 -16.52 2.43 -25.40
C ASP A 127 -17.16 2.93 -24.09
N ALA A 128 -18.10 3.87 -24.19
CA ALA A 128 -18.79 4.43 -23.03
C ALA A 128 -19.64 3.38 -22.29
N GLU A 129 -20.13 2.36 -23.00
CA GLU A 129 -21.02 1.33 -22.47
C GLU A 129 -20.29 0.04 -22.05
N ALA A 130 -18.96 -0.04 -22.28
CA ALA A 130 -18.16 -1.24 -22.01
C ALA A 130 -16.96 -0.95 -21.09
N PRO A 131 -16.43 -1.98 -20.39
CA PRO A 131 -15.22 -1.84 -19.60
C PRO A 131 -14.03 -1.47 -20.48
N LEU A 132 -13.22 -0.50 -20.04
CA LEU A 132 -11.94 -0.26 -20.68
C LEU A 132 -11.06 -1.50 -20.51
N THR A 133 -10.75 -2.16 -21.63
CA THR A 133 -9.89 -3.34 -21.65
C THR A 133 -8.68 -3.10 -22.54
N VAL A 134 -7.48 -3.28 -22.00
CA VAL A 134 -6.21 -3.02 -22.69
C VAL A 134 -5.31 -4.23 -22.56
N ASN A 135 -4.73 -4.69 -23.66
CA ASN A 135 -3.68 -5.70 -23.62
C ASN A 135 -2.36 -5.05 -23.18
N LEU A 136 -1.79 -5.56 -22.09
CA LEU A 136 -0.50 -5.10 -21.56
C LEU A 136 0.68 -5.93 -22.09
N GLY A 137 0.38 -7.03 -22.79
CA GLY A 137 1.35 -7.94 -23.38
C GLY A 137 0.63 -8.95 -24.25
N ARG A 138 1.26 -10.08 -24.54
CA ARG A 138 0.62 -11.14 -25.33
C ARG A 138 -0.49 -11.85 -24.55
N LEU A 139 -0.26 -12.06 -23.25
CA LEU A 139 -1.15 -12.85 -22.38
C LEU A 139 -1.78 -12.04 -21.26
N SER A 140 -1.21 -10.87 -20.93
CA SER A 140 -1.73 -10.03 -19.85
C SER A 140 -2.67 -8.94 -20.35
N LYS A 141 -3.71 -8.68 -19.56
CA LYS A 141 -4.72 -7.67 -19.82
C LYS A 141 -5.04 -6.83 -18.59
N LEU A 142 -5.47 -5.61 -18.84
CA LEU A 142 -6.00 -4.67 -17.87
C LEU A 142 -7.47 -4.42 -18.18
N THR A 143 -8.34 -4.63 -17.22
CA THR A 143 -9.75 -4.27 -17.28
C THR A 143 -10.06 -3.29 -16.16
N CYS A 144 -10.62 -2.14 -16.51
CA CYS A 144 -10.88 -1.06 -15.56
C CYS A 144 -12.35 -0.64 -15.59
N LEU A 145 -12.88 -0.31 -14.41
CA LEU A 145 -14.02 0.60 -14.31
C LEU A 145 -13.48 2.02 -14.34
N VAL A 146 -13.77 2.77 -15.41
CA VAL A 146 -13.26 4.13 -15.61
C VAL A 146 -14.44 5.10 -15.67
N PRO A 147 -14.96 5.56 -14.51
CA PRO A 147 -15.88 6.68 -14.46
C PRO A 147 -15.27 7.91 -15.15
N GLN A 148 -16.12 8.86 -15.57
CA GLN A 148 -15.69 10.08 -16.25
C GLN A 148 -14.61 10.85 -15.44
N GLU A 149 -14.69 10.81 -14.11
CA GLU A 149 -13.72 11.42 -13.21
C GLU A 149 -12.34 10.76 -13.29
N ILE A 150 -12.27 9.44 -13.50
CA ILE A 150 -11.01 8.73 -13.71
C ILE A 150 -10.48 9.04 -15.11
N THR A 151 -11.32 9.07 -16.15
CA THR A 151 -10.91 9.45 -17.51
C THR A 151 -10.27 10.84 -17.54
N GLY A 152 -10.91 11.82 -16.91
CA GLY A 152 -10.36 13.18 -16.80
C GLY A 152 -9.01 13.20 -16.05
N ARG A 153 -8.87 12.39 -14.99
CA ARG A 153 -7.61 12.27 -14.23
C ARG A 153 -6.50 11.56 -14.98
N LEU A 154 -6.82 10.56 -15.81
CA LEU A 154 -5.85 9.90 -16.67
C LEU A 154 -5.26 10.90 -17.66
N LEU A 155 -6.10 11.66 -18.38
CA LEU A 155 -5.63 12.70 -19.29
C LEU A 155 -4.84 13.79 -18.55
N TYR A 156 -5.30 14.19 -17.36
CA TYR A 156 -4.60 15.13 -16.51
C TYR A 156 -3.20 14.62 -16.12
N ALA A 157 -3.04 13.34 -15.79
CA ALA A 157 -1.79 12.76 -15.29
C ALA A 157 -0.59 12.84 -16.26
N ALA A 158 -0.81 13.22 -17.52
CA ALA A 158 0.24 13.46 -18.51
C ALA A 158 0.12 14.79 -19.26
N GLY A 159 -0.85 15.65 -18.90
CA GLY A 159 -1.11 16.92 -19.57
C GLY A 159 -0.17 18.07 -19.17
N PRO A 160 -0.05 19.14 -19.98
CA PRO A 160 0.67 20.36 -19.63
C PRO A 160 -0.21 21.33 -18.82
N THR A 161 -0.83 20.84 -17.75
CA THR A 161 -1.85 21.58 -17.00
C THR A 161 -1.30 22.46 -15.90
N VAL A 162 -0.03 22.27 -15.52
CA VAL A 162 0.68 23.05 -14.51
C VAL A 162 1.98 23.50 -15.14
N SER A 163 2.34 24.78 -14.97
CA SER A 163 3.63 25.29 -15.42
C SER A 163 4.76 24.66 -14.60
N THR A 164 5.97 24.59 -15.16
CA THR A 164 7.12 24.05 -14.43
C THR A 164 7.44 24.91 -13.21
N GLU A 165 7.39 26.23 -13.36
CA GLU A 165 7.64 27.21 -12.30
C GLU A 165 6.65 27.06 -11.14
N ASP A 166 5.34 26.99 -11.42
CA ASP A 166 4.33 26.81 -10.36
C ASP A 166 4.49 25.48 -9.62
N ALA A 167 4.87 24.41 -10.34
CA ALA A 167 5.09 23.10 -9.76
C ALA A 167 6.34 23.07 -8.87
N GLU A 168 7.44 23.71 -9.31
CA GLU A 168 8.65 23.89 -8.51
C GLU A 168 8.35 24.69 -7.24
N ASP A 169 7.67 25.82 -7.36
CA ASP A 169 7.27 26.64 -6.22
C ASP A 169 6.38 25.88 -5.24
N ALA A 170 5.39 25.13 -5.74
CA ALA A 170 4.52 24.34 -4.90
C ALA A 170 5.26 23.21 -4.18
N TYR A 171 6.16 22.52 -4.88
CA TYR A 171 7.00 21.47 -4.30
C TYR A 171 7.94 22.03 -3.22
N HIS A 172 8.66 23.11 -3.54
CA HIS A 172 9.58 23.76 -2.60
C HIS A 172 8.86 24.36 -1.40
N ARG A 173 7.72 25.02 -1.61
CA ARG A 173 6.90 25.56 -0.52
C ARG A 173 6.50 24.46 0.46
N MET A 174 6.09 23.29 -0.03
CA MET A 174 5.76 22.15 0.84
C MET A 174 7.00 21.62 1.58
N ARG A 175 8.13 21.42 0.87
CA ARG A 175 9.33 20.80 1.45
C ARG A 175 10.11 21.74 2.37
N ALA A 176 9.96 23.06 2.22
CA ALA A 176 10.67 24.08 2.99
C ALA A 176 9.78 24.88 3.95
N ALA A 177 8.49 24.54 4.09
CA ALA A 177 7.54 25.24 4.96
C ALA A 177 8.10 25.45 6.39
N PRO A 178 8.15 26.70 6.91
CA PRO A 178 8.69 26.97 8.25
C PRO A 178 7.97 26.19 9.36
N ASP A 179 6.65 26.07 9.27
CA ASP A 179 5.81 25.36 10.26
C ASP A 179 6.08 23.84 10.30
N ARG A 180 6.85 23.31 9.34
CA ARG A 180 7.25 21.89 9.26
C ARG A 180 8.71 21.66 9.66
N LEU A 181 9.38 22.68 10.21
CA LEU A 181 10.78 22.58 10.64
C LEU A 181 11.01 21.41 11.59
N ASP A 182 10.18 21.26 12.62
CA ASP A 182 10.30 20.17 13.60
C ASP A 182 10.09 18.79 12.96
N SER A 183 9.04 18.60 12.15
CA SER A 183 8.82 17.37 11.37
C SER A 183 10.05 17.03 10.52
N ARG A 184 10.60 18.02 9.81
CA ARG A 184 11.78 17.85 8.98
C ARG A 184 13.00 17.46 9.80
N ASP A 185 13.30 18.15 10.88
CA ASP A 185 14.47 17.88 11.72
C ASP A 185 14.39 16.50 12.37
N ARG A 186 13.19 16.04 12.74
CA ARG A 186 12.93 14.67 13.19
C ARG A 186 13.21 13.62 12.12
N MET A 187 13.02 13.93 10.84
CA MET A 187 13.43 13.01 9.76
C MET A 187 14.96 12.92 9.64
N TYR A 188 15.70 14.00 9.91
CA TYR A 188 17.17 14.02 9.79
C TYR A 188 17.89 13.49 11.02
N VAL A 189 17.35 13.66 12.22
CA VAL A 189 18.06 13.39 13.48
C VAL A 189 18.55 11.94 13.57
N GLY A 190 17.77 10.99 13.08
CA GLY A 190 18.12 9.57 13.10
C GLY A 190 19.17 9.17 12.05
N LEU A 191 19.30 9.95 10.96
CA LEU A 191 20.11 9.59 9.80
C LEU A 191 21.61 9.76 10.05
N LYS A 192 22.41 8.86 9.46
CA LYS A 192 23.86 9.04 9.30
C LYS A 192 24.16 10.27 8.45
N SER A 193 25.30 10.91 8.68
CA SER A 193 25.71 12.13 7.97
C SER A 193 25.65 12.01 6.44
N SER A 194 26.09 10.88 5.87
CA SER A 194 26.01 10.63 4.43
C SER A 194 24.58 10.50 3.93
N HIS A 195 23.74 9.73 4.63
CA HIS A 195 22.32 9.59 4.27
C HIS A 195 21.54 10.90 4.43
N ARG A 196 21.92 11.78 5.37
CA ARG A 196 21.35 13.13 5.46
C ARG A 196 21.59 13.91 4.17
N LEU A 197 22.77 13.80 3.57
CA LEU A 197 23.09 14.48 2.32
C LEU A 197 22.28 13.91 1.14
N ALA A 198 22.20 12.58 1.03
CA ALA A 198 21.38 11.93 0.00
C ALA A 198 19.89 12.29 0.13
N PHE A 199 19.38 12.28 1.35
CA PHE A 199 18.01 12.68 1.70
C PHE A 199 17.74 14.15 1.39
N LEU A 200 18.67 15.03 1.73
CA LEU A 200 18.59 16.45 1.38
C LEU A 200 18.54 16.65 -0.13
N GLU A 201 19.37 15.95 -0.91
CA GLU A 201 19.37 16.08 -2.36
C GLU A 201 18.08 15.58 -3.00
N PHE A 202 17.51 14.45 -2.53
CA PHE A 202 16.20 14.00 -2.95
C PHE A 202 15.11 15.02 -2.61
N ARG A 203 15.07 15.55 -1.38
CA ARG A 203 14.06 16.54 -0.99
C ARG A 203 14.21 17.89 -1.68
N ARG A 204 15.42 18.23 -2.12
CA ARG A 204 15.68 19.44 -2.90
C ARG A 204 15.25 19.28 -4.35
N SER A 205 15.62 18.17 -4.98
CA SER A 205 15.34 17.93 -6.40
C SER A 205 13.94 17.39 -6.67
N GLY A 206 13.39 16.63 -5.73
CA GLY A 206 12.20 15.82 -5.92
C GLY A 206 12.36 14.67 -6.90
N ILE A 207 13.59 14.30 -7.28
CA ILE A 207 13.84 13.30 -8.31
C ILE A 207 14.60 12.11 -7.71
N VAL A 208 14.10 10.89 -7.96
CA VAL A 208 14.80 9.66 -7.54
C VAL A 208 15.88 9.33 -8.57
N LEU A 209 17.13 9.64 -8.24
CA LEU A 209 18.31 9.37 -9.07
C LEU A 209 19.52 9.05 -8.19
N PRO A 210 20.55 8.37 -8.75
CA PRO A 210 21.86 8.29 -8.13
C PRO A 210 22.48 9.67 -7.89
N PHE A 211 23.24 9.80 -6.81
CA PHE A 211 23.92 11.02 -6.42
C PHE A 211 24.91 11.44 -7.52
N GLY A 212 24.80 12.68 -7.98
CA GLY A 212 25.62 13.22 -9.08
C GLY A 212 25.10 12.93 -10.49
N ALA A 213 24.00 12.18 -10.64
CA ALA A 213 23.37 12.01 -11.94
C ALA A 213 22.82 13.34 -12.49
N THR A 214 22.89 13.54 -13.81
CA THR A 214 22.34 14.73 -14.43
C THR A 214 20.81 14.76 -14.34
N ARG A 215 20.28 15.92 -14.01
CA ARG A 215 18.84 16.21 -13.93
C ARG A 215 18.37 17.24 -14.95
N THR A 216 19.24 17.68 -15.86
CA THR A 216 18.95 18.77 -16.82
C THR A 216 17.75 18.48 -17.72
N HIS A 217 17.42 17.21 -17.91
CA HIS A 217 16.30 16.80 -18.77
C HIS A 217 14.95 16.72 -18.03
N PHE A 218 14.93 16.83 -16.70
CA PHE A 218 13.72 16.73 -15.88
C PHE A 218 12.95 18.05 -15.83
N THR A 219 12.40 18.45 -16.97
CA THR A 219 11.82 19.79 -17.15
C THR A 219 10.29 19.84 -17.10
N ALA A 220 9.63 18.68 -17.01
CA ALA A 220 8.17 18.59 -17.02
C ALA A 220 7.63 18.15 -15.66
N PRO A 221 6.64 18.84 -15.08
CA PRO A 221 6.01 18.37 -13.85
C PRO A 221 5.39 16.98 -14.01
N ASN A 222 5.60 16.13 -13.01
CA ASN A 222 4.83 14.90 -12.85
C ASN A 222 3.47 15.24 -12.26
N VAL A 223 2.57 15.73 -13.11
CA VAL A 223 1.23 16.21 -12.73
C VAL A 223 0.39 15.16 -11.99
N SER A 224 0.71 13.85 -12.06
CA SER A 224 0.07 12.84 -11.19
C SER A 224 0.28 13.09 -9.68
N LEU A 225 1.28 13.89 -9.30
CA LEU A 225 1.61 14.27 -7.91
C LEU A 225 1.14 15.69 -7.54
N PHE A 226 0.45 16.38 -8.46
CA PHE A 226 -0.06 17.73 -8.26
C PHE A 226 -1.59 17.76 -8.46
N SER A 227 -2.26 18.69 -7.79
CA SER A 227 -3.67 18.95 -8.01
C SER A 227 -3.85 19.70 -9.34
N PRO A 228 -5.06 19.69 -9.92
CA PRO A 228 -5.36 20.51 -11.10
C PRO A 228 -5.01 22.00 -10.96
N PHE A 229 -4.86 22.49 -9.74
CA PHE A 229 -4.47 23.86 -9.41
C PHE A 229 -2.99 23.99 -9.00
N GLY A 230 -2.15 23.02 -9.35
CA GLY A 230 -0.70 23.05 -9.09
C GLY A 230 -0.29 22.78 -7.64
N LYS A 231 -1.19 22.34 -6.75
CA LYS A 231 -0.81 22.04 -5.35
C LYS A 231 -0.18 20.66 -5.24
N TRP A 232 0.94 20.53 -4.53
CA TRP A 232 1.55 19.23 -4.21
C TRP A 232 0.58 18.34 -3.42
N LEU A 233 0.39 17.10 -3.86
CA LEU A 233 -0.61 16.17 -3.30
C LEU A 233 -0.06 15.20 -2.25
N GLN A 234 1.25 15.07 -2.11
CA GLN A 234 1.81 14.17 -1.09
C GLN A 234 2.04 14.89 0.24
N ASN A 235 2.08 14.11 1.33
CA ASN A 235 2.53 14.58 2.64
C ASN A 235 4.00 15.09 2.53
N ASP A 236 4.38 16.09 3.34
CA ASP A 236 5.75 16.58 3.41
C ASP A 236 6.75 15.53 3.90
N GLU A 237 6.31 14.51 4.64
CA GLU A 237 7.10 13.37 5.09
C GLU A 237 7.13 12.22 4.06
N ALA A 238 6.45 12.36 2.92
CA ALA A 238 6.42 11.32 1.90
C ALA A 238 7.82 11.05 1.34
N ASP A 239 8.23 9.78 1.43
CA ASP A 239 9.52 9.27 0.99
C ASP A 239 9.35 7.90 0.30
N PRO A 240 9.91 7.70 -0.90
CA PRO A 240 9.83 6.42 -1.58
C PRO A 240 10.52 5.28 -0.80
N LEU A 241 11.56 5.55 0.00
CA LEU A 241 12.27 4.56 0.82
C LEU A 241 11.37 3.89 1.86
N ALA A 242 10.35 4.61 2.36
CA ALA A 242 9.42 4.09 3.37
C ALA A 242 8.62 2.87 2.88
N SER A 243 8.61 2.62 1.58
CA SER A 243 7.88 1.51 0.95
C SER A 243 8.75 0.28 0.72
N TRP A 244 10.07 0.39 0.94
CA TRP A 244 11.05 -0.62 0.54
C TRP A 244 11.89 -1.13 1.69
N ASP A 245 12.36 -2.36 1.55
CA ASP A 245 13.22 -2.99 2.52
C ASP A 245 14.65 -2.40 2.38
N PRO A 246 15.20 -1.69 3.39
CA PRO A 246 16.49 -1.03 3.25
C PRO A 246 17.64 -1.97 2.94
N ASP A 247 17.62 -3.21 3.45
CA ASP A 247 18.69 -4.18 3.19
C ASP A 247 18.66 -4.62 1.73
N ASN A 248 17.48 -4.87 1.17
CA ASN A 248 17.34 -5.21 -0.24
C ASN A 248 17.69 -4.03 -1.15
N VAL A 249 17.34 -2.80 -0.75
CA VAL A 249 17.68 -1.58 -1.48
C VAL A 249 19.20 -1.41 -1.55
N ILE A 250 19.89 -1.44 -0.41
CA ILE A 250 21.34 -1.28 -0.34
C ILE A 250 22.03 -2.42 -1.11
N LYS A 251 21.59 -3.67 -0.91
CA LYS A 251 22.18 -4.82 -1.59
C LYS A 251 22.08 -4.73 -3.11
N SER A 252 20.92 -4.33 -3.64
CA SER A 252 20.77 -4.13 -5.09
C SER A 252 21.62 -2.96 -5.57
N GLY A 253 21.62 -1.83 -4.86
CA GLY A 253 22.49 -0.70 -5.17
C GLY A 253 23.96 -1.08 -5.32
N GLN A 254 24.50 -1.81 -4.32
CA GLN A 254 25.89 -2.29 -4.35
C GLN A 254 26.17 -3.22 -5.54
N ALA A 255 25.21 -4.08 -5.91
CA ALA A 255 25.34 -4.94 -7.08
C ALA A 255 25.44 -4.16 -8.40
N HIS A 256 24.93 -2.93 -8.44
CA HIS A 256 25.05 -2.00 -9.58
C HIS A 256 26.16 -0.94 -9.39
N GLY A 257 27.00 -1.09 -8.36
CA GLY A 257 28.12 -0.19 -8.09
C GLY A 257 27.74 1.11 -7.36
N ALA A 258 26.50 1.26 -6.89
CA ALA A 258 26.12 2.38 -6.02
C ALA A 258 26.68 2.18 -4.61
N ASN A 259 27.18 3.26 -4.02
CA ASN A 259 27.66 3.24 -2.64
C ASN A 259 26.46 3.30 -1.68
N PRO A 260 26.43 2.56 -0.55
CA PRO A 260 25.30 2.59 0.39
C PRO A 260 24.94 3.99 0.90
N GLU A 261 25.93 4.89 0.96
CA GLU A 261 25.79 6.30 1.30
C GLU A 261 24.86 7.05 0.34
N ASP A 262 24.82 6.65 -0.92
CA ASP A 262 23.87 7.10 -1.92
C ASP A 262 22.60 6.22 -1.87
N ILE A 263 21.86 6.33 -0.77
CA ILE A 263 20.70 5.47 -0.53
C ILE A 263 19.59 5.64 -1.60
N TYR A 264 19.49 6.80 -2.25
CA TYR A 264 18.53 7.01 -3.36
C TYR A 264 19.06 6.49 -4.69
N GLY A 265 20.37 6.46 -4.91
CA GLY A 265 20.98 5.67 -5.98
C GLY A 265 20.75 4.17 -5.78
N CYS A 266 20.96 3.66 -4.57
CA CYS A 266 20.61 2.29 -4.24
C CYS A 266 19.12 2.01 -4.50
N LEU A 267 18.24 2.92 -4.10
CA LEU A 267 16.81 2.81 -4.37
C LEU A 267 16.51 2.83 -5.87
N TYR A 268 17.14 3.71 -6.65
CA TYR A 268 16.96 3.80 -8.09
C TYR A 268 17.26 2.46 -8.76
N PHE A 269 18.40 1.85 -8.46
CA PHE A 269 18.78 0.56 -9.03
C PHE A 269 17.87 -0.57 -8.56
N TYR A 270 17.52 -0.59 -7.27
CA TYR A 270 16.57 -1.55 -6.74
C TYR A 270 15.21 -1.47 -7.43
N LEU A 271 14.65 -0.27 -7.60
CA LEU A 271 13.39 -0.07 -8.31
C LEU A 271 13.51 -0.45 -9.78
N SER A 272 14.64 -0.14 -10.42
CA SER A 272 14.91 -0.54 -11.80
C SER A 272 14.85 -2.06 -11.97
N ASP A 273 15.52 -2.82 -11.10
CA ASP A 273 15.48 -4.28 -11.12
C ASP A 273 14.05 -4.81 -10.89
N GLN A 274 13.33 -4.27 -9.91
CA GLN A 274 11.97 -4.69 -9.60
C GLN A 274 11.02 -4.43 -10.77
N LEU A 275 11.09 -3.24 -11.39
CA LEU A 275 10.17 -2.84 -12.45
C LEU A 275 10.51 -3.48 -13.79
N ARG A 276 11.79 -3.76 -14.08
CA ARG A 276 12.20 -4.55 -15.26
C ARG A 276 11.68 -5.99 -15.15
N THR A 277 11.83 -6.60 -13.98
CA THR A 277 11.31 -7.95 -13.71
C THR A 277 9.79 -7.99 -13.84
N PHE A 278 9.10 -6.99 -13.27
CA PHE A 278 7.65 -6.93 -13.34
C PHE A 278 7.14 -6.68 -14.77
N ALA A 279 7.79 -5.78 -15.53
CA ALA A 279 7.48 -5.56 -16.93
C ALA A 279 7.63 -6.85 -17.76
N ARG A 280 8.67 -7.64 -17.50
CA ARG A 280 8.85 -8.96 -18.14
C ARG A 280 7.71 -9.91 -17.79
N HIS A 281 7.38 -10.04 -16.50
CA HIS A 281 6.26 -10.87 -16.06
C HIS A 281 4.93 -10.46 -16.67
N ILE A 282 4.65 -9.17 -16.82
CA ILE A 282 3.45 -8.69 -17.53
C ILE A 282 3.42 -9.20 -18.99
N ARG A 283 4.58 -9.27 -19.67
CA ARG A 283 4.62 -9.72 -21.07
C ARG A 283 4.53 -11.24 -21.20
N ASP A 284 5.13 -11.97 -20.26
CA ASP A 284 5.36 -13.41 -20.38
C ASP A 284 4.30 -14.26 -19.65
N LEU A 285 3.77 -13.78 -18.52
CA LEU A 285 2.76 -14.49 -17.74
C LEU A 285 1.34 -14.14 -18.22
N ASN A 286 0.40 -15.01 -17.87
CA ASN A 286 -1.03 -14.78 -18.06
C ASN A 286 -1.60 -14.04 -16.85
N ILE A 287 -1.64 -12.70 -16.91
CA ILE A 287 -2.13 -11.85 -15.81
C ILE A 287 -3.35 -11.03 -16.24
N SER A 288 -4.46 -11.18 -15.53
CA SER A 288 -5.63 -10.32 -15.66
C SER A 288 -5.67 -9.32 -14.50
N PHE A 289 -5.43 -8.04 -14.78
CA PHE A 289 -5.60 -6.97 -13.82
C PHE A 289 -7.03 -6.43 -13.90
N HIS A 290 -7.69 -6.32 -12.75
CA HIS A 290 -9.02 -5.75 -12.58
C HIS A 290 -8.90 -4.54 -11.66
N VAL A 291 -9.03 -3.32 -12.20
CA VAL A 291 -8.74 -2.08 -11.45
C VAL A 291 -10.01 -1.27 -11.20
N PHE A 292 -10.27 -0.97 -9.93
CA PHE A 292 -11.46 -0.28 -9.46
C PHE A 292 -11.13 0.90 -8.55
N SER A 293 -12.07 1.84 -8.49
CA SER A 293 -12.02 3.01 -7.62
C SER A 293 -13.29 3.11 -6.79
N THR A 294 -13.58 2.07 -6.01
CA THR A 294 -14.87 1.91 -5.31
C THR A 294 -14.65 1.74 -3.81
N ASP A 295 -15.61 2.18 -2.98
CA ASP A 295 -15.64 1.83 -1.57
C ASP A 295 -15.57 0.30 -1.41
N PRO A 296 -14.62 -0.26 -0.63
CA PRO A 296 -14.46 -1.71 -0.50
C PRO A 296 -15.72 -2.45 -0.05
N ARG A 297 -16.63 -1.81 0.69
CA ARG A 297 -17.89 -2.42 1.14
C ARG A 297 -18.84 -2.60 -0.03
N VAL A 298 -18.94 -1.56 -0.87
CA VAL A 298 -19.74 -1.56 -2.09
C VAL A 298 -19.17 -2.57 -3.08
N LEU A 299 -17.85 -2.53 -3.29
CA LEU A 299 -17.15 -3.45 -4.19
C LEU A 299 -17.41 -4.91 -3.84
N ALA A 300 -17.24 -5.30 -2.57
CA ALA A 300 -17.45 -6.69 -2.14
C ALA A 300 -18.91 -7.15 -2.36
N LYS A 301 -19.87 -6.27 -2.07
CA LYS A 301 -21.30 -6.54 -2.29
C LYS A 301 -21.61 -6.72 -3.78
N GLU A 302 -21.09 -5.83 -4.62
CA GLU A 302 -21.36 -5.81 -6.06
C GLU A 302 -20.67 -6.94 -6.85
N ILE A 303 -19.48 -7.39 -6.39
CA ILE A 303 -18.90 -8.64 -6.86
C ILE A 303 -19.87 -9.79 -6.56
N SER A 304 -20.38 -9.85 -5.33
CA SER A 304 -21.26 -10.94 -4.89
C SER A 304 -22.62 -10.96 -5.62
N THR A 305 -23.14 -9.80 -6.02
CA THR A 305 -24.40 -9.70 -6.80
C THR A 305 -24.18 -9.83 -8.30
N GLY A 306 -22.93 -9.87 -8.78
CA GLY A 306 -22.61 -10.03 -10.20
C GLY A 306 -22.63 -8.76 -11.03
N THR A 307 -22.74 -7.60 -10.39
CA THR A 307 -22.70 -6.28 -11.05
C THR A 307 -21.43 -6.13 -11.88
N TYR A 308 -20.30 -6.67 -11.40
CA TYR A 308 -19.00 -6.56 -12.07
C TYR A 308 -18.63 -7.72 -13.00
N SER A 309 -19.61 -8.55 -13.39
CA SER A 309 -19.35 -9.71 -14.28
C SER A 309 -18.74 -9.28 -15.63
N MET A 310 -19.24 -8.19 -16.22
CA MET A 310 -18.68 -7.63 -17.47
C MET A 310 -17.23 -7.15 -17.33
N TYR A 311 -16.82 -6.77 -16.11
CA TYR A 311 -15.46 -6.36 -15.77
C TYR A 311 -14.54 -7.55 -15.41
N GLY A 312 -15.02 -8.78 -15.60
CA GLY A 312 -14.29 -10.01 -15.32
C GLY A 312 -14.34 -10.48 -13.86
N LEU A 313 -15.17 -9.88 -13.02
CA LEU A 313 -15.38 -10.30 -11.63
C LEU A 313 -16.73 -11.03 -11.50
N SER A 314 -16.69 -12.36 -11.59
CA SER A 314 -17.88 -13.22 -11.42
C SER A 314 -18.35 -13.28 -9.95
N PRO A 315 -19.66 -13.42 -9.66
CA PRO A 315 -20.17 -13.80 -8.33
C PRO A 315 -19.51 -15.02 -7.71
N SER A 316 -19.04 -15.94 -8.56
CA SER A 316 -18.37 -17.17 -8.14
C SER A 316 -16.87 -16.98 -7.87
N MET A 317 -16.30 -15.80 -8.14
CA MET A 317 -14.88 -15.55 -7.94
C MET A 317 -14.52 -15.69 -6.46
N ARG A 318 -13.41 -16.37 -6.21
CA ARG A 318 -12.86 -16.55 -4.86
C ARG A 318 -11.37 -16.28 -4.87
N PHE A 319 -10.91 -15.41 -3.97
CA PHE A 319 -9.53 -14.99 -3.90
C PHE A 319 -8.72 -15.91 -3.00
N ASN A 320 -7.57 -16.37 -3.48
CA ASN A 320 -6.61 -17.11 -2.65
C ASN A 320 -5.93 -16.20 -1.62
N ARG A 321 -5.79 -14.91 -1.92
CA ARG A 321 -5.25 -13.91 -1.00
C ARG A 321 -6.03 -12.61 -1.13
N ILE A 322 -6.38 -12.01 0.01
CA ILE A 322 -7.01 -10.69 0.07
C ILE A 322 -6.15 -9.83 1.01
N ASP A 323 -5.35 -8.93 0.46
CA ASP A 323 -4.65 -7.89 1.22
C ASP A 323 -5.61 -6.73 1.44
N VAL A 324 -5.87 -6.38 2.70
CA VAL A 324 -6.73 -5.26 3.09
C VAL A 324 -5.94 -4.14 3.77
N SER A 325 -4.61 -4.24 3.89
CA SER A 325 -3.77 -3.22 4.55
C SER A 325 -4.35 -2.80 5.92
N ASN A 326 -4.33 -1.51 6.22
CA ASN A 326 -4.92 -0.82 7.36
C ASN A 326 -6.45 -0.67 7.30
N THR A 327 -7.16 -1.23 6.32
CA THR A 327 -8.63 -1.10 6.24
C THR A 327 -9.33 -1.71 7.47
N LEU A 328 -8.65 -2.61 8.19
CA LEU A 328 -9.11 -3.21 9.46
C LEU A 328 -9.14 -2.22 10.64
N ASP A 329 -8.41 -1.11 10.57
CA ASP A 329 -8.44 -0.08 11.62
C ASP A 329 -9.83 0.58 11.70
N ALA A 330 -10.29 0.86 12.92
CA ALA A 330 -11.60 1.47 13.16
C ALA A 330 -11.74 2.87 12.55
N GLY A 331 -10.63 3.60 12.36
CA GLY A 331 -10.60 4.88 11.64
C GLY A 331 -10.80 4.78 10.13
N HIS A 332 -10.86 3.55 9.59
CA HIS A 332 -11.14 3.28 8.18
C HIS A 332 -12.50 2.57 8.04
N ILE A 333 -12.50 1.25 7.82
CA ILE A 333 -13.75 0.47 7.74
C ILE A 333 -13.98 -0.34 9.03
N GLY A 334 -12.90 -0.82 9.65
CA GLY A 334 -12.99 -1.65 10.85
C GLY A 334 -13.05 -3.15 10.51
N ASN A 335 -12.48 -3.94 11.42
CA ASN A 335 -12.32 -5.38 11.23
C ASN A 335 -13.65 -6.14 11.03
N GLN A 336 -14.73 -5.78 11.71
CA GLN A 336 -15.98 -6.52 11.62
C GLN A 336 -16.59 -6.46 10.21
N ASP A 337 -16.71 -5.25 9.67
CA ASP A 337 -17.32 -5.03 8.35
C ASP A 337 -16.44 -5.60 7.24
N VAL A 338 -15.13 -5.38 7.31
CA VAL A 338 -14.18 -5.97 6.35
C VAL A 338 -14.33 -7.49 6.33
N LEU A 339 -14.32 -8.15 7.50
CA LEU A 339 -14.39 -9.60 7.55
C LEU A 339 -15.75 -10.14 7.13
N ARG A 340 -16.86 -9.50 7.49
CA ARG A 340 -18.21 -9.93 7.04
C ARG A 340 -18.36 -9.86 5.52
N LEU A 341 -17.80 -8.83 4.89
CA LEU A 341 -17.97 -8.58 3.46
C LEU A 341 -16.96 -9.34 2.60
N TRP A 342 -15.70 -9.47 3.04
CA TRP A 342 -14.64 -10.09 2.25
C TRP A 342 -14.43 -11.58 2.55
N ALA A 343 -14.83 -12.09 3.72
CA ALA A 343 -14.72 -13.53 4.00
C ALA A 343 -15.51 -14.43 3.02
N PRO A 344 -16.72 -14.07 2.55
CA PRO A 344 -17.42 -14.84 1.51
C PRO A 344 -16.68 -14.92 0.17
N LEU A 345 -15.84 -13.93 -0.14
CA LEU A 345 -15.03 -13.86 -1.34
C LEU A 345 -13.67 -14.56 -1.20
N LEU A 346 -13.32 -15.05 0.00
CA LEU A 346 -12.09 -15.81 0.22
C LEU A 346 -12.27 -17.25 -0.28
N ALA A 347 -11.26 -17.76 -0.99
CA ALA A 347 -11.18 -19.16 -1.40
C ALA A 347 -11.11 -20.10 -0.20
N GLU A 348 -11.47 -21.36 -0.45
CA GLU A 348 -11.26 -22.43 0.50
C GLU A 348 -9.81 -22.93 0.43
N GLY A 349 -9.32 -23.49 1.53
CA GLY A 349 -7.99 -24.09 1.62
C GLY A 349 -7.13 -23.48 2.71
N ASN A 350 -6.12 -24.23 3.12
CA ASN A 350 -5.29 -23.92 4.28
C ASN A 350 -4.40 -22.69 4.07
N ASP A 351 -4.07 -22.39 2.82
CA ASP A 351 -3.21 -21.26 2.47
C ASP A 351 -4.02 -20.01 2.15
N ALA A 352 -5.32 -20.14 1.86
CA ALA A 352 -6.19 -19.02 1.60
C ALA A 352 -6.24 -18.05 2.80
N ALA A 353 -6.01 -16.75 2.54
CA ALA A 353 -5.96 -15.78 3.62
C ALA A 353 -6.46 -14.37 3.31
N ILE A 354 -7.05 -13.74 4.34
CA ILE A 354 -7.17 -12.28 4.44
C ILE A 354 -5.98 -11.78 5.26
N VAL A 355 -5.25 -10.81 4.72
CA VAL A 355 -4.04 -10.25 5.30
C VAL A 355 -4.25 -8.76 5.52
N GLY A 356 -3.91 -8.25 6.70
CA GLY A 356 -4.05 -6.83 7.01
C GLY A 356 -3.15 -6.40 8.16
N SER A 357 -3.15 -5.09 8.45
CA SER A 357 -2.36 -4.47 9.51
C SER A 357 -3.24 -3.56 10.36
N PHE A 358 -2.90 -3.38 11.62
CA PHE A 358 -3.46 -2.35 12.48
C PHE A 358 -2.36 -1.34 12.78
N LYS A 359 -2.55 -0.07 12.40
CA LYS A 359 -1.53 0.97 12.61
C LYS A 359 -1.72 1.71 13.91
N ASN A 360 -2.95 2.15 14.16
CA ASN A 360 -3.24 3.09 15.24
C ASN A 360 -3.75 2.39 16.51
N TRP A 361 -3.63 1.06 16.60
CA TRP A 361 -4.17 0.29 17.72
C TRP A 361 -3.42 0.57 19.03
N ALA A 362 -2.11 0.85 18.95
CA ALA A 362 -1.27 1.06 20.12
C ALA A 362 -1.59 2.38 20.83
N ASP A 363 -2.03 3.40 20.08
CA ASP A 363 -2.46 4.69 20.60
C ASP A 363 -3.77 4.61 21.40
N VAL A 364 -4.63 3.65 21.05
CA VAL A 364 -5.96 3.50 21.67
C VAL A 364 -6.03 2.40 22.73
N GLN A 365 -5.08 1.46 22.71
CA GLN A 365 -5.01 0.37 23.68
C GLN A 365 -4.11 0.76 24.85
N GLU A 366 -4.66 0.72 26.06
CA GLU A 366 -3.88 0.82 27.28
C GLU A 366 -2.71 -0.18 27.24
N LYS A 367 -1.49 0.32 27.48
CA LYS A 367 -0.22 -0.43 27.38
C LYS A 367 0.10 -0.96 25.96
N GLY A 368 -0.46 -0.33 24.92
CA GLY A 368 -0.09 -0.60 23.53
C GLY A 368 1.36 -0.19 23.22
N HIS A 369 1.79 0.94 23.81
CA HIS A 369 3.17 1.43 23.78
C HIS A 369 3.92 1.09 25.06
N ALA A 370 5.25 1.00 24.94
CA ALA A 370 6.17 0.73 26.03
C ALA A 370 6.05 1.76 27.18
N GLU A 371 5.78 3.02 26.86
CA GLU A 371 5.63 4.11 27.84
C GLU A 371 4.46 3.87 28.81
N GLY A 372 3.40 3.20 28.34
CA GLY A 372 2.25 2.83 29.17
C GLY A 372 2.42 1.53 29.96
N ALA A 373 3.53 0.80 29.76
CA ALA A 373 3.69 -0.55 30.31
C ALA A 373 4.04 -0.59 31.82
N GLY A 374 4.34 0.56 32.42
CA GLY A 374 4.71 0.73 33.83
C GLY A 374 6.22 0.82 34.07
N ASP A 375 6.59 1.44 35.20
CA ASP A 375 7.96 1.87 35.49
C ASP A 375 9.00 0.76 35.41
N GLU A 376 8.67 -0.45 35.86
CA GLU A 376 9.60 -1.59 35.85
C GLU A 376 9.95 -2.03 34.42
N VAL A 377 8.95 -2.06 33.52
CA VAL A 377 9.15 -2.43 32.11
C VAL A 377 9.97 -1.36 31.39
N VAL A 378 9.62 -0.10 31.61
CA VAL A 378 10.34 1.06 31.04
C VAL A 378 11.79 1.07 31.54
N ALA A 379 12.03 0.82 32.83
CA ALA A 379 13.38 0.73 33.40
C ALA A 379 14.21 -0.39 32.76
N LYS A 380 13.62 -1.58 32.53
CA LYS A 380 14.28 -2.70 31.84
C LYS A 380 14.64 -2.37 30.40
N ILE A 381 13.76 -1.71 29.67
CA ILE A 381 14.02 -1.29 28.28
C ILE A 381 15.14 -0.25 28.25
N ASN A 382 15.11 0.73 29.15
CA ASN A 382 16.15 1.76 29.27
C ASN A 382 17.51 1.18 29.65
N ASP A 383 17.56 0.21 30.57
CA ASP A 383 18.79 -0.50 30.93
C ASP A 383 19.38 -1.22 29.69
N ARG A 384 18.54 -1.90 28.90
CA ARG A 384 18.96 -2.55 27.66
C ARG A 384 19.50 -1.55 26.62
N LEU A 385 18.80 -0.44 26.41
CA LEU A 385 19.26 0.62 25.51
C LEU A 385 20.59 1.22 25.99
N THR A 386 20.75 1.42 27.30
CA THR A 386 21.98 1.97 27.89
C THR A 386 23.17 1.02 27.71
N LYS A 387 22.99 -0.27 28.05
CA LYS A 387 24.03 -1.30 27.92
C LYS A 387 24.50 -1.50 26.47
N THR A 388 23.63 -1.25 25.51
CA THR A 388 23.94 -1.34 24.08
C THR A 388 24.44 -0.03 23.48
N GLY A 389 24.59 1.04 24.28
CA GLY A 389 24.99 2.36 23.78
C GLY A 389 23.94 3.05 22.91
N ARG A 390 22.70 2.52 22.89
CA ARG A 390 21.56 2.97 22.06
C ARG A 390 20.61 3.91 22.80
N ALA A 391 20.87 4.17 24.08
CA ALA A 391 20.11 5.16 24.84
C ALA A 391 20.27 6.55 24.20
N LEU A 392 19.14 7.18 23.85
CA LEU A 392 19.14 8.53 23.32
C LEU A 392 19.67 9.50 24.39
N ARG A 393 20.79 10.16 24.08
CA ARG A 393 21.37 11.22 24.94
C ARG A 393 20.62 12.54 24.70
N GLY A 394 20.15 13.18 25.77
CA GLY A 394 19.55 14.52 25.74
C GLY A 394 18.03 14.56 25.46
N ALA A 395 17.55 15.75 25.10
CA ALA A 395 16.15 16.05 24.80
C ALA A 395 15.71 15.53 23.42
N ALA A 396 16.02 14.27 23.09
CA ALA A 396 15.40 13.64 21.92
C ALA A 396 13.87 13.67 22.08
N SER A 397 13.16 13.99 21.00
CA SER A 397 11.70 14.15 20.99
C SER A 397 11.01 12.89 21.52
N THR A 398 9.95 13.05 22.32
CA THR A 398 9.16 11.96 22.90
C THR A 398 8.82 10.87 21.87
N PRO A 399 8.30 11.16 20.66
CA PRO A 399 7.90 10.12 19.72
C PRO A 399 9.05 9.23 19.22
N MET A 400 10.25 9.80 19.08
CA MET A 400 11.44 9.05 18.68
C MET A 400 11.92 8.13 19.82
N LYS A 401 11.76 8.56 21.07
CA LYS A 401 12.00 7.71 22.25
C LYS A 401 10.96 6.59 22.33
N THR A 402 9.68 6.89 22.13
CA THR A 402 8.58 5.90 22.11
C THR A 402 8.83 4.80 21.08
N GLY A 403 9.13 5.19 19.83
CA GLY A 403 9.36 4.24 18.73
C GLY A 403 10.54 3.29 18.98
N GLN A 404 11.63 3.78 19.59
CA GLN A 404 12.78 2.93 19.96
C GLN A 404 12.45 1.94 21.06
N MET A 405 11.66 2.35 22.06
CA MET A 405 11.25 1.47 23.15
C MET A 405 10.30 0.39 22.65
N ASP A 406 9.37 0.73 21.76
CA ASP A 406 8.38 -0.21 21.22
C ASP A 406 9.00 -1.38 20.45
N ILE A 407 10.18 -1.17 19.84
CA ILE A 407 10.95 -2.23 19.17
C ILE A 407 11.39 -3.32 20.15
N LEU A 408 11.67 -2.92 21.39
CA LEU A 408 12.13 -3.82 22.46
C LEU A 408 10.99 -4.27 23.38
N TYR A 409 9.75 -3.85 23.09
CA TYR A 409 8.57 -4.12 23.89
C TYR A 409 7.65 -5.13 23.22
N ASP A 410 7.42 -6.24 23.92
CA ASP A 410 6.40 -7.23 23.54
C ASP A 410 5.02 -6.74 23.96
N ASN A 411 4.27 -6.19 23.00
CA ASN A 411 2.90 -5.73 23.17
C ASN A 411 1.85 -6.74 22.66
N SER A 412 2.24 -8.00 22.42
CA SER A 412 1.37 -9.03 21.82
C SER A 412 0.15 -9.39 22.66
N LYS A 413 0.29 -9.35 23.99
CA LYS A 413 -0.82 -9.58 24.95
C LYS A 413 -1.86 -8.47 24.86
N GLU A 414 -1.38 -7.23 24.79
CA GLU A 414 -2.22 -6.03 24.74
C GLU A 414 -2.88 -5.89 23.38
N PHE A 415 -2.19 -6.25 22.31
CA PHE A 415 -2.81 -6.39 21.00
C PHE A 415 -3.91 -7.45 20.99
N SER A 416 -3.67 -8.61 21.63
CA SER A 416 -4.71 -9.64 21.76
C SER A 416 -5.91 -9.17 22.58
N LYS A 417 -5.71 -8.29 23.58
CA LYS A 417 -6.78 -7.64 24.34
C LYS A 417 -7.55 -6.65 23.45
N PHE A 418 -6.85 -5.81 22.70
CA PHE A 418 -7.43 -4.90 21.73
C PHE A 418 -8.37 -5.63 20.75
N LEU A 419 -7.90 -6.70 20.10
CA LEU A 419 -8.75 -7.45 19.15
C LEU A 419 -9.99 -8.05 19.81
N LYS A 420 -9.87 -8.56 21.04
CA LYS A 420 -11.02 -9.08 21.80
C LYS A 420 -12.04 -7.97 22.05
N ASN A 421 -11.59 -6.77 22.43
CA ASN A 421 -12.46 -5.61 22.64
C ASN A 421 -13.11 -5.13 21.34
N GLN A 422 -12.45 -5.32 20.20
CA GLN A 422 -13.01 -5.06 18.86
C GLN A 422 -13.99 -6.14 18.37
N GLY A 423 -14.34 -7.13 19.21
CA GLY A 423 -15.30 -8.17 18.86
C GLY A 423 -14.78 -9.21 17.87
N ILE A 424 -13.45 -9.38 17.74
CA ILE A 424 -12.85 -10.28 16.73
C ILE A 424 -13.41 -11.71 16.84
N LYS A 425 -13.70 -12.20 18.05
CA LYS A 425 -14.16 -13.58 18.26
C LYS A 425 -15.52 -13.84 17.63
N ASP A 426 -16.42 -12.86 17.71
CA ASP A 426 -17.78 -13.00 17.20
C ASP A 426 -17.78 -13.00 15.68
N VAL A 427 -17.07 -12.06 15.06
CA VAL A 427 -16.96 -12.02 13.60
C VAL A 427 -16.22 -13.23 13.03
N LEU A 428 -15.20 -13.77 13.71
CA LEU A 428 -14.53 -15.00 13.29
C LEU A 428 -15.47 -16.21 13.35
N ARG A 429 -16.33 -16.29 14.38
CA ARG A 429 -17.36 -17.34 14.49
C ARG A 429 -18.40 -17.22 13.38
N GLU A 430 -18.90 -16.01 13.12
CA GLU A 430 -19.88 -15.73 12.05
C GLU A 430 -19.32 -16.08 10.67
N THR A 431 -18.09 -15.65 10.37
CA THR A 431 -17.46 -15.81 9.06
C THR A 431 -16.76 -17.16 8.85
N LYS A 432 -16.71 -17.99 9.90
CA LYS A 432 -15.98 -19.27 9.94
C LYS A 432 -14.47 -19.11 9.67
N LEU A 433 -13.92 -17.93 9.92
CA LEU A 433 -12.50 -17.65 9.83
C LEU A 433 -11.79 -18.00 11.14
N LYS A 434 -10.49 -18.24 11.06
CA LYS A 434 -9.63 -18.41 12.24
C LYS A 434 -8.43 -17.48 12.16
N LEU A 435 -8.06 -16.94 13.32
CA LEU A 435 -6.80 -16.23 13.48
C LEU A 435 -5.64 -17.23 13.49
N ARG A 436 -4.70 -17.06 12.57
CA ARG A 436 -3.52 -17.94 12.50
C ARG A 436 -2.58 -17.61 13.66
N GLN A 437 -2.23 -18.62 14.45
CA GLN A 437 -1.24 -18.47 15.54
C GLN A 437 0.18 -18.33 14.99
N ARG A 438 0.47 -19.00 13.87
CA ARG A 438 1.71 -18.83 13.10
C ARG A 438 1.35 -18.32 11.72
N HIS A 439 1.91 -17.19 11.33
CA HIS A 439 1.66 -16.62 10.02
C HIS A 439 2.64 -17.17 8.99
N LYS A 440 2.11 -17.66 7.87
CA LYS A 440 2.93 -18.22 6.76
C LYS A 440 3.11 -17.26 5.57
N ILE A 441 2.49 -16.08 5.63
CA ILE A 441 2.48 -15.12 4.52
C ILE A 441 3.29 -13.89 4.92
N ILE A 442 2.89 -13.23 6.00
CA ILE A 442 3.62 -12.10 6.59
C ILE A 442 3.93 -12.35 8.06
N PRO A 443 4.99 -11.79 8.65
CA PRO A 443 5.25 -11.94 10.08
C PRO A 443 4.16 -11.28 10.95
N HIS A 444 4.12 -11.56 12.26
CA HIS A 444 3.21 -10.88 13.20
C HIS A 444 3.59 -9.41 13.42
N ARG A 445 4.89 -9.11 13.30
CA ARG A 445 5.48 -7.79 13.50
C ARG A 445 6.48 -7.55 12.38
N ALA A 446 6.59 -6.31 11.93
CA ALA A 446 7.61 -5.96 10.95
C ALA A 446 9.01 -6.43 11.42
N LYS A 447 9.78 -7.04 10.52
CA LYS A 447 11.16 -7.50 10.76
C LYS A 447 11.33 -8.64 11.77
N THR A 448 10.25 -9.36 12.08
CA THR A 448 10.33 -10.71 12.65
C THR A 448 10.23 -11.76 11.55
N GLN A 449 10.52 -13.01 11.89
CA GLN A 449 10.48 -14.10 10.92
C GLN A 449 9.03 -14.46 10.57
N VAL A 450 8.79 -14.78 9.30
CA VAL A 450 7.59 -15.52 8.91
C VAL A 450 7.60 -16.85 9.69
N GLU A 451 6.43 -17.28 10.15
CA GLU A 451 6.22 -18.39 11.09
C GLU A 451 6.69 -18.16 12.54
N GLY A 452 7.18 -16.95 12.85
CA GLY A 452 7.47 -16.52 14.22
C GLY A 452 6.25 -16.52 15.14
N LYS A 453 6.49 -16.44 16.45
CA LYS A 453 5.46 -16.37 17.49
C LYS A 453 4.96 -14.93 17.67
N THR A 454 3.75 -14.77 18.21
CA THR A 454 3.04 -13.48 18.35
C THR A 454 3.78 -12.43 19.18
N GLY A 455 4.74 -12.82 20.03
CA GLY A 455 5.56 -11.92 20.85
C GLY A 455 7.05 -11.88 20.48
N ASP A 456 7.43 -12.47 19.34
CA ASP A 456 8.82 -12.38 18.89
C ASP A 456 9.16 -10.91 18.58
N LEU A 457 10.35 -10.49 19.00
CA LEU A 457 10.87 -9.14 18.74
C LEU A 457 11.86 -9.16 17.56
N PRO A 458 12.05 -8.04 16.85
CA PRO A 458 13.04 -7.96 15.78
C PRO A 458 14.45 -8.31 16.26
N HIS A 459 15.18 -9.08 15.45
CA HIS A 459 16.58 -9.42 15.72
C HIS A 459 17.50 -8.36 15.11
N LEU A 460 18.11 -7.52 15.94
CA LEU A 460 18.95 -6.38 15.55
C LEU A 460 20.37 -6.52 16.16
N PRO A 461 21.21 -7.40 15.59
CA PRO A 461 22.46 -7.85 16.21
C PRO A 461 23.58 -6.81 16.24
N ASP A 462 23.57 -5.86 15.30
CA ASP A 462 24.60 -4.85 15.15
C ASP A 462 23.99 -3.45 14.96
N ASP A 463 24.85 -2.43 15.00
CA ASP A 463 24.45 -1.02 14.91
C ASP A 463 23.98 -0.63 13.52
N GLU A 464 24.42 -1.36 12.48
CA GLU A 464 24.00 -1.10 11.11
C GLU A 464 22.56 -1.53 10.89
N THR A 465 22.22 -2.73 11.36
CA THR A 465 20.88 -3.30 11.34
C THR A 465 19.96 -2.46 12.21
N TRP A 466 20.41 -2.05 13.41
CA TRP A 466 19.67 -1.10 14.24
C TRP A 466 19.41 0.21 13.50
N TYR A 467 20.45 0.83 12.92
CA TYR A 467 20.33 2.07 12.18
C TYR A 467 19.28 1.97 11.08
N ARG A 468 19.36 0.97 10.19
CA ARG A 468 18.44 0.83 9.05
C ARG A 468 16.97 0.66 9.45
N TYR A 469 16.70 0.08 10.61
CA TYR A 469 15.36 -0.23 11.06
C TYR A 469 14.77 0.73 12.07
N VAL A 470 15.61 1.39 12.87
CA VAL A 470 15.16 2.20 13.99
C VAL A 470 15.30 3.68 13.72
N SER A 471 16.44 4.09 13.17
CA SER A 471 16.81 5.51 13.03
C SER A 471 17.05 5.92 11.57
N GLY A 472 16.93 4.98 10.64
CA GLY A 472 17.41 5.08 9.26
C GLY A 472 16.48 5.86 8.34
N PRO A 473 16.73 5.82 7.01
CA PRO A 473 15.97 6.58 6.01
C PRO A 473 14.60 5.98 5.71
N SER A 474 14.33 4.77 6.20
CA SER A 474 12.99 4.23 6.40
C SER A 474 12.89 3.83 7.87
N PRO A 475 12.91 4.79 8.81
CA PRO A 475 12.84 4.45 10.22
C PRO A 475 11.48 3.78 10.41
N ALA A 476 11.50 2.56 10.92
CA ALA A 476 10.28 1.90 11.33
C ALA A 476 9.78 2.64 12.58
N ALA A 477 9.13 3.78 12.38
CA ALA A 477 8.03 4.24 13.24
C ALA A 477 6.83 3.24 13.18
N ARG A 478 7.10 1.96 12.87
CA ARG A 478 6.26 0.91 12.26
C ARG A 478 6.26 -0.39 13.03
N VAL A 479 6.82 -0.39 14.25
CA VAL A 479 7.03 -1.62 15.02
C VAL A 479 5.91 -1.85 16.03
N ALA A 480 5.03 -0.85 16.23
CA ALA A 480 3.71 -1.05 16.79
C ALA A 480 2.75 -1.72 15.78
N ASP A 481 3.00 -1.65 14.46
CA ASP A 481 2.12 -2.26 13.46
C ASP A 481 2.03 -3.77 13.67
N ALA A 482 0.87 -4.21 14.12
CA ALA A 482 0.57 -5.61 14.26
C ALA A 482 -0.08 -6.10 12.96
N GLN A 483 0.54 -7.10 12.37
CA GLN A 483 0.16 -7.68 11.09
C GLN A 483 -0.62 -8.97 11.34
N HIS A 484 -1.62 -9.25 10.51
CA HIS A 484 -2.49 -10.42 10.68
C HIS A 484 -2.72 -11.22 9.42
N THR A 485 -2.85 -12.53 9.59
CA THR A 485 -3.29 -13.48 8.58
C THR A 485 -4.47 -14.30 9.11
N LEU A 486 -5.62 -14.23 8.45
CA LEU A 486 -6.83 -15.02 8.75
C LEU A 486 -7.07 -16.06 7.66
N GLY A 487 -7.44 -17.29 7.97
CA GLY A 487 -7.75 -18.32 6.95
C GLY A 487 -8.94 -19.23 7.29
N ARG A 488 -9.37 -20.06 6.32
CA ARG A 488 -10.37 -21.13 6.51
C ARG A 488 -9.67 -22.50 6.60
N HIS A 489 -10.24 -23.45 7.36
CA HIS A 489 -9.87 -24.87 7.26
C HIS A 489 -11.07 -25.66 6.76
N GLY A 490 -10.82 -26.56 5.80
CA GLY A 490 -11.80 -27.50 5.27
C GLY A 490 -12.31 -28.44 6.36
N LEU A 491 -13.63 -28.47 6.54
CA LEU A 491 -14.27 -29.54 7.30
C LEU A 491 -14.41 -30.73 6.37
N SER A 492 -13.70 -31.82 6.64
CA SER A 492 -14.00 -33.12 6.05
C SER A 492 -15.43 -33.50 6.43
N VAL A 493 -16.30 -33.66 5.44
CA VAL A 493 -17.71 -33.98 5.59
C VAL A 493 -17.85 -35.42 6.12
N GLY A 494 -18.26 -35.57 7.37
CA GLY A 494 -18.88 -36.79 7.88
C GLY A 494 -20.37 -36.79 7.51
N ARG A 495 -20.84 -37.86 6.85
CA ARG A 495 -22.23 -38.03 6.41
C ARG A 495 -23.20 -38.27 7.58
N GLY A 496 -24.36 -37.60 7.51
CA GLY A 496 -25.67 -38.07 8.01
C GLY A 496 -26.32 -37.25 9.14
N PRO A 497 -27.66 -37.31 9.32
CA PRO A 497 -28.73 -37.28 8.33
C PRO A 497 -29.76 -36.13 8.56
N ASN A 498 -30.66 -35.99 7.58
CA ASN A 498 -31.80 -35.07 7.49
C ASN A 498 -32.48 -34.62 8.79
N VAL A 499 -32.68 -33.30 8.93
CA VAL A 499 -33.83 -32.74 9.65
C VAL A 499 -34.40 -31.57 8.86
N THR A 500 -35.60 -31.79 8.32
CA THR A 500 -36.50 -30.77 7.77
C THR A 500 -37.07 -29.95 8.91
N LEU A 501 -37.10 -28.61 8.84
CA LEU A 501 -38.11 -27.83 9.58
C LEU A 501 -38.43 -26.48 8.92
N ARG A 502 -39.74 -26.25 8.92
CA ARG A 502 -40.56 -25.24 8.24
C ARG A 502 -40.26 -23.79 8.61
N SER A 503 -40.65 -22.94 7.65
CA SER A 503 -40.99 -21.52 7.72
C SER A 503 -41.51 -21.01 9.06
N LEU A 504 -41.12 -19.79 9.43
CA LEU A 504 -42.00 -18.76 9.98
C LEU A 504 -41.37 -17.39 9.67
N ALA A 505 -41.99 -16.67 8.74
CA ALA A 505 -41.80 -15.23 8.56
C ALA A 505 -42.76 -14.49 9.50
N PRO A 506 -42.41 -13.25 9.89
CA PRO A 506 -43.41 -12.20 9.99
C PRO A 506 -43.12 -11.07 9.01
N ARG A 507 -44.14 -10.74 8.23
CA ARG A 507 -44.31 -9.44 7.56
C ARG A 507 -44.66 -8.40 8.61
N TYR A 508 -44.12 -7.18 8.51
CA TYR A 508 -44.90 -5.96 8.74
C TYR A 508 -44.31 -4.80 7.93
N GLU A 509 -45.22 -4.00 7.41
CA GLU A 509 -45.13 -3.04 6.31
C GLU A 509 -44.78 -1.60 6.75
N PRO A 510 -44.55 -0.67 5.79
CA PRO A 510 -43.82 0.59 5.98
C PRO A 510 -44.73 1.78 6.30
N ASN A 511 -44.16 2.83 6.91
CA ASN A 511 -44.48 4.24 6.62
C ASN A 511 -43.68 5.18 7.54
N SER A 512 -42.83 6.02 6.95
CA SER A 512 -42.81 7.45 7.24
C SER A 512 -41.98 8.20 6.18
N GLU A 513 -42.59 9.27 5.69
CA GLU A 513 -42.23 10.06 4.53
C GLU A 513 -41.10 11.09 4.78
N LEU A 514 -40.41 11.40 3.68
CA LEU A 514 -39.96 12.73 3.20
C LEU A 514 -39.11 13.63 4.11
N ARG A 515 -37.90 13.96 3.61
CA ARG A 515 -37.65 15.28 2.97
C ARG A 515 -36.32 15.31 2.21
N LEU A 516 -36.43 15.50 0.90
CA LEU A 516 -35.40 15.93 -0.04
C LEU A 516 -35.04 17.40 0.24
N LEU A 517 -33.74 17.71 0.26
CA LEU A 517 -33.23 19.08 0.10
C LEU A 517 -32.35 19.11 -1.14
N GLU A 518 -32.95 19.59 -2.23
CA GLU A 518 -32.26 20.07 -3.42
C GLU A 518 -31.68 21.46 -3.14
N TYR A 519 -30.40 21.68 -3.46
CA TYR A 519 -29.84 23.02 -3.59
C TYR A 519 -29.42 23.24 -5.03
N GLY A 520 -30.25 23.98 -5.75
CA GLY A 520 -30.02 24.44 -7.11
C GLY A 520 -29.24 25.76 -7.17
N GLY A 521 -28.28 25.78 -8.10
CA GLY A 521 -27.91 26.86 -9.02
C GLY A 521 -28.18 28.32 -8.66
N GLN A 522 -27.08 29.07 -8.53
CA GLN A 522 -27.04 30.52 -8.73
C GLN A 522 -27.32 30.90 -10.18
N SER A 523 -28.14 31.93 -10.38
CA SER A 523 -28.19 32.73 -11.61
C SER A 523 -27.66 34.13 -11.31
N ALA A 524 -26.77 34.61 -12.17
CA ALA A 524 -26.26 35.97 -12.22
C ALA A 524 -27.35 37.01 -12.55
N LYS A 525 -27.18 38.23 -12.03
CA LYS A 525 -27.47 39.49 -12.74
C LYS A 525 -26.90 40.73 -12.01
N ALA A 526 -26.07 41.46 -12.75
CA ALA A 526 -25.87 42.91 -12.82
C ALA A 526 -25.92 43.77 -11.53
N LEU A 527 -24.77 44.35 -11.15
CA LEU A 527 -24.38 45.74 -11.44
C LEU A 527 -22.91 45.96 -11.08
#